data_AF-A0A392UAC8-F1
#
_entry.id   AF-A0A392UAC8-F1
#
_cell.length_a   1.000
_cell.length_b   1.000
_cell.length_c   1.000
_cell.angle_alpha   90.00
_cell.angle_beta   90.00
_cell.angle_gamma   90.00
#
_symmetry.space_group_name_H-M   'P 1'
#
loop_
_entity.id
_entity.type
_entity.pdbx_description
1 polymer ?
#
loop_
_entity_poly.entity_id
_entity_poly.type
_entity_poly.pdbx_seq_one_letter_code
_entity_poly.pdbx_strand_id
1 'polypeptide(L)' 'YVESAAFNPSLGPLQVAVVAFIAGGGGEYDEIVGAVLVEKDGAVVKQEGTVKLLLEAISPKCELQTFLCSYDQLN' A
#
# COMPACT_ATOMS: atom_id res chain seq x y z
N TYR A 1 0.87 -3.30 -6.18
CA TYR A 1 -0.53 -3.33 -6.62
C TYR A 1 -0.61 -4.31 -7.78
N VAL A 2 -1.52 -5.29 -7.71
CA VAL A 2 -1.74 -6.24 -8.80
C VAL A 2 -3.19 -6.12 -9.22
N GLU A 3 -3.42 -5.49 -10.36
CA GLU A 3 -4.76 -5.24 -10.86
C GLU A 3 -5.29 -6.44 -11.64
N SER A 4 -6.56 -6.75 -11.44
CA SER A 4 -7.29 -7.72 -12.24
C SER A 4 -8.26 -7.03 -13.19
N ALA A 5 -8.39 -7.57 -14.40
CA ALA A 5 -9.42 -7.13 -15.36
C ALA A 5 -10.86 -7.29 -14.82
N ALA A 6 -11.08 -8.15 -13.82
CA ALA A 6 -12.37 -8.33 -13.18
C ALA A 6 -12.61 -7.38 -11.99
N PHE A 7 -11.69 -6.44 -11.75
CA PHE A 7 -11.65 -5.47 -10.64
C PHE A 7 -11.62 -6.08 -9.24
N ASN A 8 -12.64 -6.83 -8.84
CA ASN A 8 -12.79 -7.41 -7.50
C ASN A 8 -11.62 -8.31 -7.05
N PRO A 9 -10.99 -9.13 -7.93
CA PRO A 9 -9.85 -9.94 -7.51
C PRO A 9 -8.51 -9.20 -7.65
N SER A 10 -8.51 -7.87 -7.73
CA SER A 10 -7.29 -7.07 -7.61
C SER A 10 -6.72 -7.18 -6.20
N LEU A 11 -5.40 -7.25 -6.09
CA LEU A 11 -4.69 -7.29 -4.82
C LEU A 11 -4.14 -5.89 -4.51
N GLY A 12 -4.63 -5.31 -3.42
CA GLY A 12 -4.25 -3.97 -2.97
C GLY A 12 -2.75 -3.87 -2.67
N PRO A 13 -2.15 -2.67 -2.75
CA PRO A 13 -0.70 -2.50 -2.56
C PRO A 13 -0.22 -3.00 -1.19
N LEU A 14 -0.97 -2.74 -0.12
CA LEU A 14 -0.64 -3.20 1.22
C LEU A 14 -0.71 -4.73 1.34
N GLN A 15 -1.72 -5.37 0.74
CA GLN A 15 -1.85 -6.84 0.76
C GLN A 15 -0.64 -7.52 0.10
N VAL A 16 -0.17 -6.98 -1.03
CA VAL A 16 1.06 -7.47 -1.69
C VAL A 16 2.27 -7.30 -0.76
N ALA A 17 2.43 -6.14 -0.12
CA ALA A 17 3.55 -5.87 0.77
C ALA A 17 3.56 -6.78 2.00
N VAL A 18 2.39 -7.04 2.61
CA VAL A 18 2.25 -7.96 3.76
C VAL A 18 2.59 -9.39 3.36
N VAL A 19 2.15 -9.85 2.18
CA VAL A 19 2.53 -11.18 1.67
C VAL A 19 4.05 -11.27 1.49
N ALA A 20 4.69 -10.23 0.95
CA ALA A 20 6.13 -10.19 0.79
C ALA A 20 6.88 -10.19 2.14
N PHE A 21 6.38 -9.45 3.14
CA PHE A 21 6.91 -9.45 4.50
C PHE A 21 6.89 -10.85 5.12
N ILE A 22 5.73 -11.52 5.08
CA ILE A 22 5.57 -12.88 5.60
C ILE A 22 6.47 -13.86 4.85
N ALA A 23 6.47 -13.83 3.52
CA ALA A 23 7.30 -14.71 2.69
C ALA A 23 8.81 -14.46 2.89
N GLY A 24 9.19 -13.24 3.25
CA GLY A 24 10.55 -12.85 3.60
C GLY A 24 10.99 -13.26 5.02
N GLY A 25 10.12 -13.90 5.80
CA GLY A 25 10.42 -14.34 7.17
C GLY A 25 10.08 -13.31 8.26
N GLY A 26 9.31 -12.27 7.92
CA GLY A 26 8.71 -11.38 8.91
C GLY A 26 7.76 -12.13 9.86
N GLY A 27 7.69 -11.71 11.11
CA GLY A 27 6.91 -12.36 12.15
C GLY A 27 5.55 -11.71 12.34
N GLU A 28 5.34 -11.10 13.50
CA GLU A 28 4.06 -10.50 13.89
C GLU A 28 3.82 -9.16 13.18
N TYR A 29 2.55 -8.78 12.99
CA TYR A 29 2.23 -7.56 12.24
C TYR A 29 2.68 -6.28 12.96
N ASP A 30 2.78 -6.29 14.29
CA ASP A 30 3.25 -5.15 15.08
C ASP A 30 4.75 -4.88 14.90
N GLU A 31 5.50 -5.80 14.29
CA GLU A 31 6.88 -5.59 13.83
C GLU A 31 6.95 -4.69 12.59
N ILE A 32 5.83 -4.45 11.90
CA ILE A 32 5.74 -3.49 10.80
C ILE A 32 5.72 -2.08 11.40
N VAL A 33 6.88 -1.43 11.45
CA VAL A 33 7.04 -0.09 12.07
C VAL A 33 6.85 1.08 11.10
N GLY A 34 6.88 0.83 9.79
CA GLY A 34 6.73 1.87 8.80
C GLY A 34 6.24 1.35 7.45
N ALA A 35 5.49 2.19 6.75
CA ALA A 35 4.97 1.91 5.42
C ALA A 35 5.07 3.17 4.55
N VAL A 36 5.39 2.95 3.28
CA VAL A 36 5.37 4.00 2.26
C VAL A 36 4.39 3.59 1.17
N LEU A 37 3.41 4.44 0.91
CA LEU A 37 2.50 4.31 -0.23
C LEU A 37 2.86 5.36 -1.28
N VAL A 38 3.12 4.92 -2.50
CA VAL A 38 3.29 5.81 -3.65
C VAL A 38 2.15 5.57 -4.61
N GLU A 39 1.42 6.63 -4.94
CA GLU A 39 0.31 6.58 -5.90
C GLU A 39 0.53 7.57 -7.02
N LYS A 40 -0.08 7.33 -8.18
CA LYS A 40 -0.08 8.31 -9.26
C LYS A 40 -0.94 9.52 -8.88
N ASP A 41 -0.45 10.72 -9.17
CA ASP A 41 -1.26 11.93 -9.06
C ASP A 41 -2.43 11.89 -10.05
N GLY A 42 -3.62 12.31 -9.60
CA GLY A 42 -4.85 12.22 -10.37
C GLY A 42 -5.35 10.79 -10.68
N ALA A 43 -4.83 9.75 -10.01
CA ALA A 43 -5.37 8.39 -10.14
C ALA A 43 -6.86 8.34 -9.78
N VAL A 44 -7.67 7.67 -10.62
CA VAL A 44 -9.12 7.49 -10.40
C VAL A 44 -9.41 6.70 -9.14
N VAL A 45 -8.54 5.74 -8.81
CA VAL A 45 -8.62 4.94 -7.59
C VAL A 45 -7.47 5.35 -6.67
N LYS A 46 -7.82 5.72 -5.44
CA LYS A 46 -6.88 6.02 -4.35
C LYS A 46 -6.99 4.94 -3.28
N GLN A 47 -5.86 4.39 -2.87
CA GLN A 47 -5.76 3.30 -1.89
C GLN A 47 -5.38 3.82 -0.50
N GLU A 48 -4.91 5.07 -0.37
CA GLU A 48 -4.42 5.65 0.89
C GLU A 48 -5.37 5.42 2.07
N GLY A 49 -6.66 5.70 1.92
CA GLY A 49 -7.64 5.50 2.99
C GLY A 49 -7.74 4.04 3.44
N THR A 50 -7.74 3.10 2.49
CA THR A 50 -7.80 1.66 2.78
C THR A 50 -6.50 1.16 3.40
N VAL A 51 -5.34 1.64 2.92
CA VAL A 51 -4.03 1.29 3.47
C VAL A 51 -3.93 1.77 4.91
N LYS A 52 -4.33 3.02 5.18
CA LYS A 52 -4.35 3.59 6.53
C LYS A 52 -5.24 2.78 7.47
N LEU A 53 -6.49 2.52 7.07
CA LEU A 53 -7.44 1.77 7.90
C LEU A 53 -6.93 0.36 8.25
N LEU A 54 -6.33 -0.33 7.27
CA LEU A 54 -5.83 -1.69 7.50
C LEU A 54 -4.55 -1.69 8.35
N LEU A 55 -3.62 -0.74 8.14
CA LEU A 55 -2.44 -0.60 9.00
C LEU A 55 -2.82 -0.28 10.44
N GLU A 56 -3.78 0.63 10.67
CA GLU A 56 -4.28 0.93 12.01
C GLU A 56 -4.85 -0.31 12.73
N ALA A 57 -5.44 -1.25 11.97
CA ALA A 57 -6.00 -2.48 12.53
C ALA A 57 -4.94 -3.54 12.89
N ILE A 58 -3.86 -3.66 12.10
CA ILE A 58 -2.88 -4.75 12.26
C ILE A 58 -1.55 -4.31 12.90
N SER A 59 -1.17 -3.05 12.72
CA SER A 59 0.05 -2.44 13.27
C SER A 59 -0.20 -0.96 13.58
N PRO A 60 -0.90 -0.64 14.68
CA PRO A 60 -1.31 0.74 15.01
C PRO A 60 -0.15 1.70 15.29
N LYS A 61 1.08 1.20 15.44
CA LYS A 61 2.30 2.00 15.63
C LYS A 61 3.06 2.24 14.32
N CYS A 62 2.60 1.66 13.21
CA CYS A 62 3.22 1.82 11.90
C CYS A 62 3.04 3.26 11.39
N GLU A 63 4.14 3.93 11.08
CA GLU A 63 4.10 5.24 10.44
C GLU A 63 3.84 5.08 8.94
N LEU A 64 2.72 5.61 8.45
CA LEU A 64 2.41 5.65 7.02
C LEU A 64 2.79 7.00 6.41
N GLN A 65 3.60 6.97 5.35
CA GLN A 65 3.87 8.12 4.49
C GLN A 65 3.29 7.89 3.09
N THR A 66 2.58 8.88 2.56
CA THR A 66 2.00 8.83 1.21
C THR A 66 2.69 9.84 0.30
N PHE A 67 3.08 9.41 -0.91
CA PHE A 67 3.63 10.28 -1.94
C PHE A 67 2.80 10.17 -3.22
N LEU A 68 2.55 11.32 -3.85
CA LEU A 68 1.95 11.38 -5.17
C LEU A 68 3.05 11.55 -6.22
N CYS A 69 3.13 10.59 -7.13
CA CYS A 69 4.04 10.63 -8.27
C CYS A 69 3.33 11.28 -9.46
N SER A 70 3.88 12.39 -9.92
CA SER A 70 3.54 13.04 -11.19
C SER A 70 4.60 12.71 -12.24
N TYR A 71 4.18 12.64 -13.50
CA TYR A 71 5.13 12.76 -14.59
C TYR A 71 5.30 14.25 -14.87
N ASP A 72 6.52 14.77 -14.78
CA ASP A 72 6.83 16.00 -15.50
C ASP A 72 6.73 15.66 -16.99
N GLN A 73 5.76 16.27 -17.69
CA GLN A 73 5.83 16.30 -19.14
C GLN A 73 7.06 17.14 -19.50
N LEU A 74 8.17 16.48 -19.78
CA LEU A 74 9.25 17.07 -20.57
C LEU A 74 8.63 17.44 -21.92
N ASN A 75 8.21 18.70 -22.03
CA ASN A 75 7.80 19.33 -23.28
C ASN A 75 9.01 19.51 -24.21
#